data_AF-A0A2I7N468-F1
#
_entry.id   AF-A0A2I7N468-F1
#
_cell.length_a   1.000
_cell.length_b   1.000
_cell.length_c   1.000
_cell.angle_alpha   90.00
_cell.angle_beta   90.00
_cell.angle_gamma   90.00
#
_symmetry.space_group_name_H-M   'P 1'
#
loop_
_entity.id
_entity.type
_entity.pdbx_description
1 polymer ?
#
loop_
_entity_poly.entity_id
_entity_poly.type
_entity_poly.pdbx_seq_one_letter_code
_entity_poly.pdbx_strand_id
1 'polypeptide(L)'
;MTYTNSTVTAQAAGNISIAYDYNNGIAATPVTVGVNYKVTQSTANLSLSPSTMNYASIPNNATSTSAAGSLFTLSNSGEVAASNLTFNITGTNSGLFSVIAGGSCLSGGTLEASPATCTIATQFGPAANDVTTGAKIASFAVSYTPYTGGATQSSNTATLNGSVTAAPSATYTSAITGASFIDGDGSSIDQYIGYINTNYTLDVTYTNDSVIDASGFTTSYTPPAGWTLSTHGCNDVAMAATNGTCTDTYTLNSADAGSHNLLLQNVTASWTDSSGTYTNQPMGGTEEYVNLTPPPAPPAITISNLQGDATNVMGISPITFTATISGSGTSTLTATLANSVTGTIVSDPSPCALDTSGTTNCTFSIIPWYTGFDNSTVGLPSYDPYTPNETEILLSATNGATISGTGVSSNSISYIITTPYIYLPAPQEGIASDTNTGITWGSGGTVSTRFEAGTAENGSACPSGQEVRVDNLTGLMWVQAPSSTTYTWASAQTSPAIPATYCGYTDWRLPTETELLSLVNYAAPNGDLAAWLIAQGFTNIQADYYWSSTPMSDNISVWILNLADGSNGTLPKNLAGGAYVWPVRSR
;
A
#
# COMPACT_ATOMS: atom_id res chain seq x y z
N MET A 1 -29.39 68.99 84.77
CA MET A 1 -28.93 67.98 85.75
C MET A 1 -28.00 67.02 85.04
N THR A 2 -26.74 66.97 85.46
CA THR A 2 -25.76 66.03 84.92
C THR A 2 -25.78 64.81 85.83
N TYR A 3 -26.26 63.68 85.33
CA TYR A 3 -26.34 62.44 86.09
C TYR A 3 -25.04 61.65 85.87
N THR A 4 -24.28 61.38 86.94
CA THR A 4 -22.92 60.78 86.88
C THR A 4 -22.88 59.33 87.38
N ASN A 5 -24.04 58.70 87.64
CA ASN A 5 -24.05 57.33 88.13
C ASN A 5 -23.82 56.33 86.97
N SER A 6 -22.68 55.64 87.01
CA SER A 6 -22.27 54.63 86.03
C SER A 6 -22.66 53.19 86.42
N THR A 7 -23.51 53.01 87.43
CA THR A 7 -23.94 51.68 87.89
C THR A 7 -25.39 51.37 87.48
N VAL A 8 -25.61 50.15 86.98
CA VAL A 8 -26.94 49.66 86.63
C VAL A 8 -27.85 49.76 87.86
N THR A 9 -28.93 50.50 87.73
CA THR A 9 -29.86 50.76 88.82
C THR A 9 -31.20 50.15 88.45
N ALA A 10 -31.67 49.17 89.23
CA ALA A 10 -33.03 48.68 89.15
C ALA A 10 -34.02 49.83 89.34
N GLN A 11 -35.26 49.70 88.88
CA GLN A 11 -36.23 50.79 88.98
C GLN A 11 -36.35 51.26 90.43
N ALA A 12 -36.02 52.53 90.66
CA ALA A 12 -35.94 53.13 91.97
C ALA A 12 -36.68 54.48 91.98
N ALA A 13 -37.18 54.85 93.15
CA ALA A 13 -37.73 56.18 93.38
C ALA A 13 -36.63 57.10 93.93
N GLY A 14 -36.60 58.34 93.45
CA GLY A 14 -35.70 59.38 93.92
C GLY A 14 -36.41 60.72 93.94
N ASN A 15 -35.72 61.74 94.45
CA ASN A 15 -36.27 63.08 94.58
C ASN A 15 -35.45 64.05 93.72
N ILE A 16 -36.13 64.86 92.90
CA ILE A 16 -35.52 66.02 92.25
C ILE A 16 -35.94 67.24 93.04
N SER A 17 -34.97 67.96 93.60
CA SER A 17 -35.20 69.23 94.28
C SER A 17 -34.68 70.38 93.42
N ILE A 18 -35.53 71.37 93.17
CA ILE A 18 -35.12 72.61 92.50
C ILE A 18 -35.07 73.70 93.57
N ALA A 19 -33.87 74.24 93.78
CA ALA A 19 -33.65 75.44 94.55
C ALA A 19 -33.48 76.62 93.58
N TYR A 20 -34.10 77.74 93.89
CA TYR A 20 -33.94 78.99 93.16
C TYR A 20 -33.89 80.14 94.17
N ASP A 21 -33.15 81.19 93.83
CA ASP A 21 -33.10 82.39 94.64
C ASP A 21 -34.17 83.36 94.17
N TYR A 22 -34.89 83.97 95.10
CA TYR A 22 -35.73 85.10 94.78
C TYR A 22 -34.83 86.32 94.45
N ASN A 23 -35.28 87.25 93.59
CA ASN A 23 -34.50 88.42 93.14
C ASN A 23 -34.05 89.39 94.25
N ASN A 24 -34.43 89.12 95.50
CA ASN A 24 -34.03 89.81 96.73
C ASN A 24 -32.96 89.03 97.53
N GLY A 25 -32.34 87.99 96.97
CA GLY A 25 -31.20 87.27 97.54
C GLY A 25 -31.54 86.27 98.65
N ILE A 26 -32.84 85.99 98.87
CA ILE A 26 -33.30 84.96 99.81
C ILE A 26 -33.51 83.66 99.04
N ALA A 27 -32.86 82.59 99.50
CA ALA A 27 -33.03 81.25 98.93
C ALA A 27 -34.46 80.73 99.18
N ALA A 28 -35.16 80.32 98.12
CA ALA A 28 -36.47 79.69 98.24
C ALA A 28 -36.36 78.29 98.88
N THR A 29 -37.34 77.92 99.71
CA THR A 29 -37.44 76.55 100.24
C THR A 29 -37.57 75.58 99.06
N PRO A 30 -36.65 74.61 98.88
CA PRO A 30 -36.63 73.77 97.69
C PRO A 30 -37.92 72.95 97.52
N VAL A 31 -38.53 73.03 96.33
CA VAL A 31 -39.66 72.15 95.98
C VAL A 31 -39.09 70.81 95.51
N THR A 32 -39.56 69.73 96.11
CA THR A 32 -39.09 68.38 95.83
C THR A 32 -40.18 67.56 95.15
N VAL A 33 -39.87 66.98 93.99
CA VAL A 33 -40.77 66.08 93.25
C VAL A 33 -40.18 64.68 93.22
N GLY A 34 -40.97 63.69 93.61
CA GLY A 34 -40.61 62.28 93.50
C GLY A 34 -40.61 61.84 92.03
N VAL A 35 -39.55 61.17 91.59
CA VAL A 35 -39.42 60.60 90.26
C VAL A 35 -39.03 59.14 90.35
N ASN A 36 -39.49 58.34 89.40
CA ASN A 36 -38.96 57.00 89.19
C ASN A 36 -37.85 57.05 88.14
N TYR A 37 -36.73 56.42 88.42
CA TYR A 37 -35.60 56.34 87.49
C TYR A 37 -35.07 54.90 87.41
N LYS A 38 -34.43 54.59 86.28
CA LYS A 38 -33.76 53.32 86.00
C LYS A 38 -32.52 53.64 85.18
N VAL A 39 -31.38 53.02 85.51
CA VAL A 39 -30.17 53.10 84.70
C VAL A 39 -29.95 51.72 84.08
N THR A 40 -30.16 51.61 82.77
CA THR A 40 -29.79 50.42 82.00
C THR A 40 -28.37 50.55 81.50
N GLN A 41 -27.63 49.45 81.44
CA GLN A 41 -26.30 49.43 80.83
C GLN A 41 -26.43 49.74 79.33
N SER A 42 -25.71 50.74 78.82
CA SER A 42 -25.61 50.95 77.36
C SER A 42 -24.90 49.76 76.72
N THR A 43 -25.49 49.21 75.65
CA THR A 43 -24.95 48.05 74.91
C THR A 43 -24.95 48.34 73.42
N ALA A 44 -24.07 47.67 72.67
CA ALA A 44 -24.19 47.61 71.23
C ALA A 44 -25.40 46.73 70.88
N ASN A 45 -26.05 47.02 69.76
CA ASN A 45 -27.19 46.24 69.28
C ASN A 45 -26.92 45.83 67.83
N LEU A 46 -26.35 44.63 67.69
CA LEU A 46 -25.87 44.10 66.43
C LEU A 46 -26.97 43.35 65.68
N SER A 47 -27.14 43.68 64.39
CA SER A 47 -27.99 42.92 63.49
C SER A 47 -27.25 42.52 62.21
N LEU A 48 -27.53 41.30 61.74
CA LEU A 48 -27.05 40.76 60.47
C LEU A 48 -28.14 40.83 59.40
N SER A 49 -27.78 41.37 58.24
CA SER A 49 -28.62 41.36 57.03
C SER A 49 -27.80 40.86 55.83
N PRO A 50 -28.31 39.91 55.00
CA PRO A 50 -29.60 39.25 55.12
C PRO A 50 -29.66 38.27 56.32
N SER A 51 -30.86 37.83 56.72
CA SER A 51 -31.04 36.78 57.75
C SER A 51 -30.77 35.37 57.22
N THR A 52 -30.67 35.21 55.90
CA THR A 52 -30.33 33.96 55.22
C THR A 52 -29.48 34.26 54.00
N MET A 53 -28.40 33.50 53.84
CA MET A 53 -27.50 33.58 52.70
C MET A 53 -27.51 32.27 51.95
N ASN A 54 -27.86 32.33 50.66
CA ASN A 54 -27.91 31.17 49.77
C ASN A 54 -26.72 31.23 48.81
N TYR A 55 -25.91 30.18 48.82
CA TYR A 55 -24.76 30.03 47.93
C TYR A 55 -25.12 29.17 46.73
N ALA A 56 -24.40 29.37 45.61
CA ALA A 56 -24.46 28.44 44.49
C ALA A 56 -24.00 27.05 44.91
N SER A 57 -24.58 26.01 44.30
CA SER A 57 -24.15 24.64 44.52
C SER A 57 -22.71 24.43 44.05
N ILE A 58 -21.98 23.54 44.73
CA ILE A 58 -20.62 23.12 44.35
C ILE A 58 -20.58 21.60 44.15
N PRO A 59 -19.78 21.08 43.20
CA PRO A 59 -19.53 19.65 43.09
C PRO A 59 -18.65 19.15 44.24
N ASN A 60 -18.81 17.87 44.56
CA ASN A 60 -18.03 17.17 45.58
C ASN A 60 -16.62 16.77 45.11
N ASN A 61 -15.76 17.74 44.79
CA ASN A 61 -14.46 17.51 44.12
C ASN A 61 -13.25 18.09 44.87
N ALA A 62 -13.38 18.36 46.17
CA ALA A 62 -12.37 18.92 47.07
C ALA A 62 -11.79 20.30 46.71
N THR A 63 -12.14 20.89 45.57
CA THR A 63 -11.52 22.12 45.06
C THR A 63 -12.51 23.24 44.75
N SER A 64 -13.75 22.92 44.39
CA SER A 64 -14.75 23.93 44.03
C SER A 64 -15.29 24.68 45.23
N THR A 65 -15.34 26.00 45.13
CA THR A 65 -15.97 26.91 46.09
C THR A 65 -17.07 27.72 45.41
N SER A 66 -18.07 28.16 46.16
CA SER A 66 -19.03 29.15 45.65
C SER A 66 -18.31 30.44 45.26
N ALA A 67 -18.92 31.26 44.40
CA ALA A 67 -18.40 32.58 44.06
C ALA A 67 -18.00 33.36 45.32
N ALA A 68 -16.84 34.04 45.27
CA ALA A 68 -16.35 34.82 46.39
C ALA A 68 -17.25 36.03 46.65
N GLY A 69 -17.47 36.35 47.92
CA GLY A 69 -18.02 37.65 48.31
C GLY A 69 -19.53 37.71 48.52
N SER A 70 -20.18 36.66 49.00
CA SER A 70 -21.52 36.82 49.57
C SER A 70 -21.39 37.65 50.86
N LEU A 71 -21.94 38.87 50.86
CA LEU A 71 -21.73 39.85 51.93
C LEU A 71 -22.89 39.89 52.91
N PHE A 72 -22.59 39.73 54.20
CA PHE A 72 -23.45 40.19 55.28
C PHE A 72 -23.14 41.65 55.58
N THR A 73 -24.17 42.44 55.85
CA THR A 73 -24.05 43.75 56.51
C THR A 73 -24.31 43.58 57.99
N LEU A 74 -23.28 43.83 58.81
CA LEU A 74 -23.40 43.95 60.25
C LEU A 74 -23.70 45.41 60.59
N SER A 75 -24.79 45.65 61.32
CA SER A 75 -25.20 46.99 61.74
C SER A 75 -25.20 47.10 63.26
N ASN A 76 -24.64 48.17 63.81
CA ASN A 76 -24.78 48.51 65.23
C ASN A 76 -25.77 49.66 65.40
N SER A 77 -26.91 49.35 66.01
CA SER A 77 -27.96 50.33 66.36
C SER A 77 -27.91 50.76 67.83
N GLY A 78 -26.94 50.25 68.59
CA GLY A 78 -26.78 50.54 70.01
C GLY A 78 -25.95 51.79 70.30
N GLU A 79 -25.90 52.17 71.58
CA GLU A 79 -25.30 53.43 72.03
C GLU A 79 -23.77 53.33 72.27
N VAL A 80 -23.21 52.12 72.25
CA VAL A 80 -21.77 51.89 72.45
C VAL A 80 -21.19 51.05 71.31
N ALA A 81 -19.87 51.16 71.12
CA ALA A 81 -19.13 50.38 70.13
C ALA A 81 -19.09 48.89 70.51
N ALA A 82 -19.23 48.01 69.53
CA ALA A 82 -19.03 46.57 69.67
C ALA A 82 -17.56 46.24 69.39
N SER A 83 -16.78 46.06 70.46
CA SER A 83 -15.34 45.74 70.36
C SER A 83 -15.07 44.23 70.43
N ASN A 84 -13.93 43.82 69.88
CA ASN A 84 -13.47 42.42 69.82
C ASN A 84 -14.49 41.51 69.14
N LEU A 85 -14.89 41.90 67.92
CA LEU A 85 -15.86 41.14 67.12
C LEU A 85 -15.34 39.72 66.85
N THR A 86 -16.14 38.71 67.15
CA THR A 86 -15.84 37.31 66.83
C THR A 86 -16.88 36.77 65.87
N PHE A 87 -16.43 36.17 64.78
CA PHE A 87 -17.29 35.59 63.76
C PHE A 87 -17.47 34.10 64.04
N ASN A 88 -18.71 33.69 64.34
CA ASN A 88 -19.00 32.34 64.79
C ASN A 88 -19.87 31.63 63.75
N ILE A 89 -19.29 30.64 63.09
CA ILE A 89 -20.01 29.68 62.26
C ILE A 89 -20.19 28.40 63.08
N THR A 90 -21.43 27.95 63.23
CA THR A 90 -21.79 26.80 64.06
C THR A 90 -22.76 25.88 63.33
N GLY A 91 -22.96 24.67 63.88
CA GLY A 91 -23.82 23.64 63.31
C GLY A 91 -23.03 22.51 62.63
N THR A 92 -23.76 21.46 62.23
CA THR A 92 -23.19 20.19 61.75
C THR A 92 -22.34 20.35 60.50
N ASN A 93 -22.69 21.27 59.59
CA ASN A 93 -21.96 21.51 58.34
C ASN A 93 -21.07 22.75 58.38
N SER A 94 -20.75 23.26 59.58
CA SER A 94 -19.97 24.51 59.76
C SER A 94 -18.62 24.49 59.03
N GLY A 95 -17.95 23.34 58.94
CA GLY A 95 -16.68 23.19 58.24
C GLY A 95 -16.72 23.47 56.73
N LEU A 96 -17.91 23.52 56.11
CA LEU A 96 -18.10 23.86 54.70
C LEU A 96 -18.31 25.36 54.45
N PHE A 97 -18.35 26.18 55.51
CA PHE A 97 -18.54 27.62 55.39
C PHE A 97 -17.38 28.35 56.04
N SER A 98 -16.87 29.36 55.35
CA SER A 98 -15.74 30.16 55.82
C SER A 98 -16.05 31.64 55.74
N VAL A 99 -15.46 32.42 56.65
CA VAL A 99 -15.34 33.87 56.50
C VAL A 99 -14.07 34.13 55.69
N ILE A 100 -14.20 34.87 54.60
CA ILE A 100 -13.10 35.17 53.68
C ILE A 100 -12.76 36.66 53.73
N ALA A 101 -11.59 37.02 53.19
CA ALA A 101 -11.22 38.41 52.99
C ALA A 101 -12.17 39.11 51.99
N GLY A 102 -12.38 40.42 52.15
CA GLY A 102 -13.24 41.23 51.28
C GLY A 102 -14.38 41.95 52.01
N GLY A 103 -14.65 41.61 53.27
CA GLY A 103 -15.48 42.40 54.17
C GLY A 103 -14.72 43.58 54.79
N SER A 104 -15.43 44.64 55.20
CA SER A 104 -14.86 45.75 55.97
C SER A 104 -14.83 45.51 57.48
N CYS A 105 -15.61 44.56 58.01
CA CYS A 105 -15.48 44.14 59.41
C CYS A 105 -14.27 43.20 59.57
N LEU A 106 -13.52 43.37 60.66
CA LEU A 106 -12.41 42.49 61.02
C LEU A 106 -12.74 41.68 62.27
N SER A 107 -12.35 40.41 62.29
CA SER A 107 -12.34 39.60 63.52
C SER A 107 -11.32 40.21 64.50
N GLY A 108 -11.71 40.35 65.76
CA GLY A 108 -11.00 41.13 66.79
C GLY A 108 -11.18 42.65 66.66
N GLY A 109 -11.84 43.13 65.60
CA GLY A 109 -12.05 44.55 65.34
C GLY A 109 -13.17 45.18 66.18
N THR A 110 -13.46 46.45 65.90
CA THR A 110 -14.51 47.23 66.56
C THR A 110 -15.47 47.81 65.53
N LEU A 111 -16.77 47.68 65.79
CA LEU A 111 -17.81 48.42 65.08
C LEU A 111 -18.33 49.54 65.98
N GLU A 112 -18.18 50.79 65.55
CA GLU A 112 -18.51 51.97 66.35
C GLU A 112 -20.00 52.03 66.77
N ALA A 113 -20.32 52.93 67.70
CA ALA A 113 -21.70 53.18 68.13
C ALA A 113 -22.58 53.70 66.99
N SER A 114 -23.90 53.61 67.15
CA SER A 114 -24.89 53.93 66.12
C SER A 114 -24.75 55.35 65.53
N PRO A 115 -24.96 55.53 64.21
CA PRO A 115 -25.16 54.49 63.20
C PRO A 115 -23.83 54.03 62.60
N ALA A 116 -23.49 52.75 62.76
CA ALA A 116 -22.30 52.16 62.14
C ALA A 116 -22.64 50.83 61.45
N THR A 117 -22.10 50.64 60.26
CA THR A 117 -22.22 49.39 59.49
C THR A 117 -20.88 48.95 58.94
N CYS A 118 -20.70 47.64 58.80
CA CYS A 118 -19.58 47.06 58.07
C CYS A 118 -20.02 45.76 57.39
N THR A 119 -19.21 45.26 56.45
CA THR A 119 -19.53 44.05 55.69
C THR A 119 -18.66 42.86 56.10
N ILE A 120 -19.21 41.65 56.02
CA ILE A 120 -18.50 40.39 56.28
C ILE A 120 -18.69 39.50 55.05
N ALA A 121 -17.59 39.08 54.43
CA ALA A 121 -17.62 38.20 53.28
C ALA A 121 -17.56 36.74 53.73
N THR A 122 -18.47 35.91 53.23
CA THR A 122 -18.50 34.47 53.51
C THR A 122 -18.54 33.67 52.22
N GLN A 123 -18.10 32.42 52.29
CA GLN A 123 -18.01 31.49 51.16
C GLN A 123 -18.43 30.08 51.57
N PHE A 124 -18.97 29.31 50.61
CA PHE A 124 -19.28 27.89 50.75
C PHE A 124 -18.26 27.03 49.98
N GLY A 125 -17.81 25.94 50.61
CA GLY A 125 -16.79 25.02 50.10
C GLY A 125 -15.35 25.34 50.55
N PRO A 126 -14.37 24.52 50.12
CA PRO A 126 -14.55 23.33 49.29
C PRO A 126 -15.15 22.14 50.06
N ALA A 127 -15.80 21.22 49.35
CA ALA A 127 -16.33 19.97 49.90
C ALA A 127 -15.39 18.81 49.54
N ALA A 128 -14.80 18.15 50.55
CA ALA A 128 -13.95 16.97 50.35
C ALA A 128 -14.77 15.79 49.79
N ASN A 129 -14.13 14.90 49.02
CA ASN A 129 -14.79 13.84 48.25
C ASN A 129 -15.69 12.88 49.06
N ASP A 130 -15.54 12.81 50.38
CA ASP A 130 -16.36 11.99 51.28
C ASP A 130 -17.64 12.72 51.78
N VAL A 131 -17.82 13.99 51.43
CA VAL A 131 -19.01 14.77 51.81
C VAL A 131 -20.23 14.31 51.01
N THR A 132 -21.29 13.91 51.73
CA THR A 132 -22.55 13.50 51.11
C THR A 132 -23.21 14.62 50.30
N THR A 133 -23.83 14.27 49.17
CA THR A 133 -24.58 15.23 48.34
C THR A 133 -25.83 15.74 49.06
N GLY A 134 -26.34 16.89 48.60
CA GLY A 134 -27.55 17.53 49.12
C GLY A 134 -27.29 18.82 49.89
N ALA A 135 -28.35 19.34 50.51
CA ALA A 135 -28.36 20.62 51.20
C ALA A 135 -27.46 20.61 52.46
N LYS A 136 -26.66 21.68 52.60
CA LYS A 136 -25.77 21.91 53.73
C LYS A 136 -26.17 23.23 54.39
N ILE A 137 -26.44 23.16 55.69
CA ILE A 137 -26.93 24.29 56.48
C ILE A 137 -25.99 24.52 57.67
N ALA A 138 -25.65 25.78 57.92
CA ALA A 138 -24.94 26.24 59.11
C ALA A 138 -25.55 27.55 59.63
N SER A 139 -25.15 27.93 60.84
CA SER A 139 -25.61 29.15 61.51
C SER A 139 -24.44 30.12 61.69
N PHE A 140 -24.66 31.39 61.36
CA PHE A 140 -23.67 32.46 61.48
C PHE A 140 -24.13 33.52 62.47
N ALA A 141 -23.27 33.89 63.42
CA ALA A 141 -23.52 34.97 64.35
C ALA A 141 -22.23 35.75 64.62
N VAL A 142 -22.37 37.04 64.93
CA VAL A 142 -21.25 37.89 65.34
C VAL A 142 -21.38 38.19 66.82
N SER A 143 -20.36 37.82 67.58
CA SER A 143 -20.29 38.12 69.02
C SER A 143 -19.36 39.28 69.30
N TYR A 144 -19.57 39.96 70.42
CA TYR A 144 -18.71 41.05 70.89
C TYR A 144 -18.67 41.06 72.41
N THR A 145 -17.63 41.68 72.98
CA THR A 145 -17.54 41.90 74.43
C THR A 145 -17.79 43.39 74.73
N PRO A 146 -18.86 43.75 75.46
CA PRO A 146 -19.27 45.15 75.62
C PRO A 146 -18.28 45.99 76.45
N TYR A 147 -17.56 45.36 77.38
CA TYR A 147 -16.53 45.99 78.21
C TYR A 147 -15.64 44.89 78.83
N THR A 148 -14.48 45.27 79.37
CA THR A 148 -13.55 44.35 80.03
C THR A 148 -14.23 43.65 81.22
N GLY A 149 -14.35 42.32 81.16
CA GLY A 149 -15.04 41.50 82.17
C GLY A 149 -16.56 41.35 81.98
N GLY A 150 -17.14 41.96 80.95
CA GLY A 150 -18.56 41.78 80.59
C GLY A 150 -18.83 40.44 79.91
N ALA A 151 -20.05 39.92 80.06
CA ALA A 151 -20.47 38.72 79.36
C ALA A 151 -20.54 38.96 77.84
N THR A 152 -20.11 37.97 77.06
CA THR A 152 -20.19 37.99 75.60
C THR A 152 -21.63 38.12 75.13
N GLN A 153 -21.88 39.09 74.25
CA GLN A 153 -23.17 39.30 73.60
C GLN A 153 -23.07 38.90 72.13
N SER A 154 -24.20 38.55 71.51
CA SER A 154 -24.24 38.10 70.11
C SER A 154 -25.34 38.80 69.32
N SER A 155 -25.11 38.99 68.03
CA SER A 155 -26.14 39.38 67.06
C SER A 155 -27.24 38.32 66.96
N ASN A 156 -28.31 38.64 66.21
CA ASN A 156 -29.18 37.60 65.69
C ASN A 156 -28.38 36.60 64.84
N THR A 157 -28.82 35.35 64.84
CA THR A 157 -28.26 34.30 63.98
C THR A 157 -28.79 34.46 62.56
N ALA A 158 -27.90 34.38 61.58
CA ALA A 158 -28.22 34.25 60.17
C ALA A 158 -28.00 32.79 59.70
N THR A 159 -28.80 32.33 58.75
CA THR A 159 -28.68 30.98 58.17
C THR A 159 -27.77 30.99 56.95
N LEU A 160 -26.85 30.04 56.86
CA LEU A 160 -26.02 29.79 55.68
C LEU A 160 -26.52 28.53 54.97
N ASN A 161 -26.89 28.65 53.69
CA ASN A 161 -27.42 27.55 52.89
C ASN A 161 -26.55 27.31 51.66
N GLY A 162 -25.97 26.13 51.54
CA GLY A 162 -25.29 25.64 50.34
C GLY A 162 -25.84 24.27 49.92
N SER A 163 -25.42 23.77 48.77
CA SER A 163 -25.74 22.42 48.32
C SER A 163 -24.53 21.78 47.64
N VAL A 164 -24.24 20.53 48.02
CA VAL A 164 -23.17 19.73 47.39
C VAL A 164 -23.81 18.83 46.34
N THR A 165 -23.35 18.91 45.09
CA THR A 165 -23.79 18.02 44.00
C THR A 165 -22.78 16.89 43.81
N ALA A 166 -23.19 15.83 43.08
CA ALA A 166 -22.25 14.80 42.65
C ALA A 166 -21.10 15.46 41.85
N ALA A 167 -19.87 14.97 42.04
CA ALA A 167 -18.75 15.41 41.21
C ALA A 167 -18.88 14.83 39.80
N PRO A 168 -18.55 15.62 38.76
CA PRO A 168 -18.46 15.10 37.41
C PRO A 168 -17.29 14.11 37.31
N SER A 169 -17.55 12.96 36.67
CA SER A 169 -16.54 11.95 36.33
C SER A 169 -15.99 12.21 34.94
N ALA A 170 -14.83 11.65 34.64
CA ALA A 170 -14.37 11.53 33.27
C ALA A 170 -15.37 10.71 32.43
N THR A 171 -15.55 11.13 31.18
CA THR A 171 -16.35 10.46 30.16
C THR A 171 -15.46 10.14 28.98
N TYR A 172 -15.84 9.13 28.21
CA TYR A 172 -15.01 8.63 27.13
C TYR A 172 -15.85 8.35 25.90
N THR A 173 -15.27 8.66 24.75
CA THR A 173 -15.74 8.22 23.43
C THR A 173 -14.77 7.20 22.87
N SER A 174 -15.25 6.36 21.93
CA SER A 174 -14.40 5.43 21.19
C SER A 174 -14.54 5.67 19.69
N ALA A 175 -13.43 5.53 18.98
CA ALA A 175 -13.37 5.56 17.53
C ALA A 175 -12.64 4.31 17.05
N ILE A 176 -13.13 3.72 15.96
CA ILE A 176 -12.63 2.46 15.44
C ILE A 176 -12.06 2.71 14.04
N THR A 177 -10.93 2.10 13.75
CA THR A 177 -10.32 2.17 12.42
C THR A 177 -9.84 0.79 12.00
N GLY A 178 -10.40 0.27 10.91
CA GLY A 178 -9.94 -0.95 10.26
C GLY A 178 -8.79 -0.70 9.30
N ALA A 179 -7.82 -1.60 9.32
CA ALA A 179 -6.69 -1.57 8.40
C ALA A 179 -6.49 -2.92 7.71
N SER A 180 -5.98 -2.84 6.47
CA SER A 180 -5.65 -3.97 5.59
C SER A 180 -6.84 -4.78 5.06
N PHE A 181 -8.08 -4.44 5.43
CA PHE A 181 -9.28 -5.03 4.83
C PHE A 181 -9.39 -4.67 3.34
N ILE A 182 -10.04 -5.54 2.58
CA ILE A 182 -10.18 -5.44 1.13
C ILE A 182 -11.24 -4.40 0.78
N ASP A 183 -12.32 -4.35 1.58
CA ASP A 183 -13.46 -3.47 1.40
C ASP A 183 -14.25 -3.34 2.71
N GLY A 184 -15.25 -2.45 2.71
CA GLY A 184 -16.20 -2.25 3.81
C GLY A 184 -15.75 -1.26 4.89
N ASP A 185 -16.71 -0.81 5.69
CA ASP A 185 -16.50 0.14 6.79
C ASP A 185 -16.70 -0.46 8.20
N GLY A 186 -17.09 -1.74 8.27
CA GLY A 186 -17.31 -2.47 9.53
C GLY A 186 -18.73 -2.37 10.08
N SER A 187 -19.61 -1.59 9.43
CA SER A 187 -21.02 -1.54 9.80
C SER A 187 -21.75 -2.82 9.44
N SER A 188 -22.94 -3.02 10.01
CA SER A 188 -23.78 -4.18 9.72
C SER A 188 -24.24 -4.25 8.25
N ILE A 189 -24.28 -3.11 7.57
CA ILE A 189 -24.68 -2.97 6.17
C ILE A 189 -23.48 -3.14 5.24
N ASP A 190 -22.31 -2.62 5.64
CA ASP A 190 -21.08 -2.63 4.84
C ASP A 190 -19.91 -3.22 5.64
N GLN A 191 -19.95 -4.54 5.77
CA GLN A 191 -19.02 -5.30 6.62
C GLN A 191 -17.61 -5.26 6.06
N TYR A 192 -16.60 -5.25 6.93
CA TYR A 192 -15.22 -5.43 6.49
C TYR A 192 -15.06 -6.78 5.78
N ILE A 193 -14.44 -6.76 4.59
CA ILE A 193 -14.18 -7.96 3.79
C ILE A 193 -12.70 -8.32 3.87
N GLY A 194 -12.41 -9.58 4.15
CA GLY A 194 -11.05 -10.12 4.21
C GLY A 194 -10.95 -11.53 3.65
N TYR A 195 -9.73 -12.04 3.61
CA TYR A 195 -9.41 -13.41 3.26
C TYR A 195 -8.97 -14.22 4.48
N ILE A 196 -9.32 -15.50 4.50
CA ILE A 196 -8.83 -16.42 5.53
C ILE A 196 -7.29 -16.47 5.57
N ASN A 197 -6.73 -16.81 6.72
CA ASN A 197 -5.28 -16.91 6.99
C ASN A 197 -4.49 -15.61 6.73
N THR A 198 -5.15 -14.46 6.74
CA THR A 198 -4.53 -13.14 6.58
C THR A 198 -4.72 -12.33 7.86
N ASN A 199 -3.73 -11.51 8.22
CA ASN A 199 -3.80 -10.63 9.37
C ASN A 199 -4.54 -9.34 9.02
N TYR A 200 -5.60 -9.03 9.78
CA TYR A 200 -6.29 -7.75 9.75
C TYR A 200 -6.27 -7.10 11.13
N THR A 201 -6.32 -5.78 11.20
CA THR A 201 -6.30 -5.06 12.48
C THR A 201 -7.46 -4.07 12.61
N LEU A 202 -8.04 -4.01 13.81
CA LEU A 202 -8.96 -2.96 14.24
C LEU A 202 -8.31 -2.21 15.40
N ASP A 203 -8.05 -0.92 15.20
CA ASP A 203 -7.59 -0.02 16.25
C ASP A 203 -8.80 0.65 16.91
N VAL A 204 -8.94 0.48 18.22
CA VAL A 204 -9.99 1.11 19.03
C VAL A 204 -9.34 2.18 19.89
N THR A 205 -9.57 3.44 19.52
CA THR A 205 -9.03 4.60 20.21
C THR A 205 -10.07 5.17 21.16
N TYR A 206 -9.75 5.19 22.45
CA TYR A 206 -10.57 5.80 23.49
C TYR A 206 -10.07 7.21 23.77
N THR A 207 -10.99 8.17 23.84
CA THR A 207 -10.68 9.59 24.09
C THR A 207 -11.45 10.09 25.29
N ASN A 208 -10.75 10.70 26.25
CA ASN A 208 -11.39 11.44 27.34
C ASN A 208 -11.95 12.76 26.78
N ASP A 209 -13.27 12.82 26.64
CA ASP A 209 -14.00 13.97 26.10
C ASP A 209 -14.52 14.91 27.20
N SER A 210 -14.21 14.61 28.46
CA SER A 210 -14.58 15.42 29.61
C SER A 210 -13.56 16.49 29.94
N VAL A 211 -13.91 17.41 30.84
CA VAL A 211 -12.99 18.41 31.40
C VAL A 211 -12.25 17.92 32.65
N ILE A 212 -12.28 16.62 32.94
CA ILE A 212 -11.73 16.00 34.16
C ILE A 212 -10.58 15.08 33.79
N ASP A 213 -9.41 15.30 34.39
CA ASP A 213 -8.27 14.38 34.26
C ASP A 213 -8.58 13.05 34.93
N ALA A 214 -8.17 11.95 34.30
CA ALA A 214 -8.26 10.61 34.86
C ALA A 214 -6.89 9.90 34.81
N SER A 215 -6.71 8.95 35.72
CA SER A 215 -5.50 8.17 35.87
C SER A 215 -5.82 6.68 35.97
N GLY A 216 -4.86 5.85 35.58
CA GLY A 216 -4.99 4.39 35.61
C GLY A 216 -6.06 3.84 34.68
N PHE A 217 -6.36 4.55 33.58
CA PHE A 217 -7.34 4.11 32.60
C PHE A 217 -6.90 2.77 31.99
N THR A 218 -7.69 1.74 32.24
CA THR A 218 -7.41 0.37 31.83
C THR A 218 -8.66 -0.27 31.22
N THR A 219 -8.57 -0.70 29.96
CA THR A 219 -9.64 -1.44 29.28
C THR A 219 -9.55 -2.94 29.60
N SER A 220 -10.69 -3.63 29.55
CA SER A 220 -10.78 -5.06 29.79
C SER A 220 -11.82 -5.66 28.85
N TYR A 221 -11.37 -6.62 28.05
CA TYR A 221 -12.19 -7.34 27.09
C TYR A 221 -11.53 -8.68 26.74
N THR A 222 -12.34 -9.73 26.58
CA THR A 222 -11.89 -11.02 26.06
C THR A 222 -12.41 -11.16 24.64
N PRO A 223 -11.57 -11.02 23.61
CA PRO A 223 -12.01 -11.14 22.23
C PRO A 223 -12.55 -12.54 21.90
N PRO A 224 -13.50 -12.65 20.96
CA PRO A 224 -13.98 -13.94 20.48
C PRO A 224 -12.89 -14.70 19.70
N ALA A 225 -13.16 -15.96 19.38
CA ALA A 225 -12.22 -16.80 18.62
C ALA A 225 -11.81 -16.14 17.29
N GLY A 226 -10.54 -16.29 16.92
CA GLY A 226 -9.94 -15.64 15.74
C GLY A 226 -9.40 -14.23 15.99
N TRP A 227 -9.88 -13.56 17.05
CA TRP A 227 -9.36 -12.25 17.47
C TRP A 227 -8.37 -12.36 18.61
N THR A 228 -7.36 -11.50 18.58
CA THR A 228 -6.37 -11.35 19.64
C THR A 228 -6.15 -9.86 19.92
N LEU A 229 -6.02 -9.48 21.20
CA LEU A 229 -5.54 -8.15 21.56
C LEU A 229 -4.02 -8.14 21.38
N SER A 230 -3.55 -7.65 20.23
CA SER A 230 -2.13 -7.68 19.87
C SER A 230 -1.36 -6.52 20.48
N THR A 231 -2.02 -5.39 20.71
CA THR A 231 -1.47 -4.25 21.46
C THR A 231 -2.50 -3.76 22.47
N HIS A 232 -2.15 -3.79 23.76
CA HIS A 232 -2.98 -3.26 24.84
C HIS A 232 -2.48 -1.89 25.28
N GLY A 233 -2.70 -0.87 24.44
CA GLY A 233 -2.21 0.48 24.68
C GLY A 233 -3.01 1.24 25.73
N CYS A 234 -4.18 0.75 26.12
CA CYS A 234 -5.01 1.28 27.20
C CYS A 234 -4.86 0.48 28.50
N ASN A 235 -3.63 0.33 29.01
CA ASN A 235 -3.34 -0.33 30.29
C ASN A 235 -2.59 0.61 31.23
N ASP A 236 -3.24 1.02 32.33
CA ASP A 236 -2.72 1.97 33.33
C ASP A 236 -2.32 3.34 32.75
N VAL A 237 -3.17 3.91 31.87
CA VAL A 237 -2.87 5.17 31.16
C VAL A 237 -3.41 6.39 31.88
N ALA A 238 -2.64 7.49 31.88
CA ALA A 238 -3.12 8.80 32.28
C ALA A 238 -3.88 9.47 31.13
N MET A 239 -5.14 9.82 31.35
CA MET A 239 -6.05 10.37 30.36
C MET A 239 -6.34 11.83 30.71
N ALA A 240 -5.57 12.75 30.11
CA ALA A 240 -5.76 14.19 30.27
C ALA A 240 -7.17 14.64 29.85
N ALA A 241 -7.68 15.69 30.49
CA ALA A 241 -8.95 16.32 30.14
C ALA A 241 -8.97 16.75 28.67
N THR A 242 -10.12 16.59 28.02
CA THR A 242 -10.49 17.01 26.66
C THR A 242 -9.76 16.33 25.49
N ASN A 243 -8.61 15.69 25.73
CA ASN A 243 -7.81 15.12 24.63
C ASN A 243 -6.94 13.91 25.01
N GLY A 244 -7.01 13.40 26.23
CA GLY A 244 -6.27 12.18 26.60
C GLY A 244 -6.75 11.01 25.77
N THR A 245 -5.84 10.33 25.08
CA THR A 245 -6.17 9.17 24.24
C THR A 245 -5.30 7.97 24.55
N CYS A 246 -5.85 6.79 24.30
CA CYS A 246 -5.13 5.53 24.25
C CYS A 246 -5.77 4.64 23.18
N THR A 247 -5.02 3.67 22.65
CA THR A 247 -5.48 2.80 21.57
C THR A 247 -5.17 1.36 21.88
N ASP A 248 -6.18 0.49 21.76
CA ASP A 248 -6.01 -0.96 21.75
C ASP A 248 -6.11 -1.47 20.31
N THR A 249 -5.22 -2.38 19.93
CA THR A 249 -5.20 -3.01 18.60
C THR A 249 -5.65 -4.46 18.71
N TYR A 250 -6.72 -4.80 18.00
CA TYR A 250 -7.21 -6.16 17.86
C TYR A 250 -6.79 -6.72 16.50
N THR A 251 -6.20 -7.91 16.48
CA THR A 251 -5.78 -8.60 15.25
C THR A 251 -6.67 -9.81 15.00
N LEU A 252 -7.26 -9.88 13.81
CA LEU A 252 -7.99 -11.03 13.29
C LEU A 252 -7.07 -11.86 12.40
N ASN A 253 -6.96 -13.15 12.72
CA ASN A 253 -6.44 -14.17 11.80
C ASN A 253 -7.21 -15.47 12.06
N SER A 254 -7.91 -15.96 11.03
CA SER A 254 -8.70 -17.17 11.10
C SER A 254 -8.59 -17.98 9.81
N ALA A 255 -8.54 -19.29 9.95
CA ALA A 255 -8.61 -20.22 8.81
C ALA A 255 -10.05 -20.46 8.35
N ASP A 256 -11.03 -20.10 9.17
CA ASP A 256 -12.45 -20.32 8.91
C ASP A 256 -13.04 -19.17 8.08
N ALA A 257 -13.85 -19.51 7.09
CA ALA A 257 -14.61 -18.52 6.31
C ALA A 257 -15.93 -18.17 7.02
N GLY A 258 -16.44 -16.96 6.76
CA GLY A 258 -17.69 -16.44 7.31
C GLY A 258 -17.48 -15.28 8.29
N SER A 259 -18.51 -15.05 9.10
CA SER A 259 -18.57 -13.90 10.03
C SER A 259 -17.63 -14.06 11.23
N HIS A 260 -16.88 -12.99 11.51
CA HIS A 260 -15.91 -12.86 12.59
C HIS A 260 -16.11 -11.52 13.31
N ASN A 261 -17.33 -11.24 13.76
CA ASN A 261 -17.67 -9.95 14.36
C ASN A 261 -16.91 -9.71 15.68
N LEU A 262 -16.59 -8.44 15.95
CA LEU A 262 -15.96 -7.99 17.19
C LEU A 262 -16.96 -7.17 18.03
N LEU A 263 -17.39 -7.73 19.16
CA LEU A 263 -18.43 -7.17 20.02
C LEU A 263 -17.86 -6.12 20.99
N LEU A 264 -17.47 -4.95 20.50
CA LEU A 264 -16.82 -3.91 21.33
C LEU A 264 -17.77 -3.27 22.35
N GLN A 265 -19.08 -3.46 22.22
CA GLN A 265 -20.06 -3.12 23.26
C GLN A 265 -19.80 -3.79 24.61
N ASN A 266 -19.06 -4.92 24.61
CA ASN A 266 -18.71 -5.67 25.82
C ASN A 266 -17.39 -5.21 26.43
N VAL A 267 -16.70 -4.23 25.84
CA VAL A 267 -15.49 -3.66 26.45
C VAL A 267 -15.88 -2.83 27.67
N THR A 268 -15.16 -3.07 28.76
CA THR A 268 -15.26 -2.27 29.98
C THR A 268 -13.96 -1.53 30.23
N ALA A 269 -14.01 -0.43 30.97
CA ALA A 269 -12.81 0.26 31.45
C ALA A 269 -12.91 0.60 32.93
N SER A 270 -11.75 0.79 33.56
CA SER A 270 -11.61 1.26 34.93
C SER A 270 -10.67 2.47 34.97
N TRP A 271 -10.92 3.44 35.85
CA TRP A 271 -10.09 4.63 36.04
C TRP A 271 -10.31 5.25 37.42
N THR A 272 -9.41 6.15 37.81
CA THR A 272 -9.56 7.01 38.99
C THR A 272 -9.46 8.48 38.58
N ASP A 273 -10.42 9.28 39.03
CA ASP A 273 -10.46 10.72 38.78
C ASP A 273 -10.81 11.52 40.05
N SER A 274 -11.05 12.83 39.90
CA SER A 274 -11.40 13.71 41.03
C SER A 274 -12.69 13.35 41.77
N SER A 275 -13.59 12.59 41.13
CA SER A 275 -14.88 12.17 41.68
C SER A 275 -14.85 10.79 42.35
N GLY A 276 -13.84 9.96 42.05
CA GLY A 276 -13.65 8.67 42.71
C GLY A 276 -12.91 7.63 41.87
N THR A 277 -13.08 6.36 42.23
CA THR A 277 -12.56 5.22 41.46
C THR A 277 -13.71 4.46 40.83
N TYR A 278 -13.59 4.19 39.55
CA TYR A 278 -14.59 3.56 38.70
C TYR A 278 -14.03 2.23 38.18
N THR A 279 -14.78 1.16 38.38
CA THR A 279 -14.38 -0.19 37.98
C THR A 279 -15.38 -0.77 36.99
N ASN A 280 -14.88 -1.41 35.93
CA ASN A 280 -15.66 -2.14 34.93
C ASN A 280 -16.85 -1.34 34.36
N GLN A 281 -16.64 -0.06 34.05
CA GLN A 281 -17.65 0.76 33.42
C GLN A 281 -17.76 0.41 31.92
N PRO A 282 -18.98 0.30 31.37
CA PRO A 282 -19.17 0.00 29.95
C PRO A 282 -18.72 1.18 29.09
N MET A 283 -18.02 0.88 27.99
CA MET A 283 -17.50 1.92 27.07
C MET A 283 -18.42 2.23 25.89
N GLY A 284 -19.53 1.49 25.74
CA GLY A 284 -20.56 1.79 24.74
C GLY A 284 -20.11 1.64 23.27
N GLY A 285 -19.07 0.85 23.00
CA GLY A 285 -18.60 0.60 21.64
C GLY A 285 -19.64 -0.10 20.76
N THR A 286 -19.45 -0.02 19.44
CA THR A 286 -20.30 -0.70 18.44
C THR A 286 -19.80 -2.11 18.12
N GLU A 287 -20.69 -3.00 17.69
CA GLU A 287 -20.27 -4.26 17.08
C GLU A 287 -19.69 -3.97 15.69
N GLU A 288 -18.48 -4.47 15.44
CA GLU A 288 -17.84 -4.40 14.12
C GLU A 288 -18.04 -5.71 13.39
N TYR A 289 -18.53 -5.62 12.16
CA TYR A 289 -18.87 -6.78 11.33
C TYR A 289 -17.75 -7.06 10.35
N VAL A 290 -17.26 -8.30 10.37
CA VAL A 290 -16.19 -8.76 9.49
C VAL A 290 -16.59 -10.08 8.86
N ASN A 291 -16.40 -10.21 7.55
CA ASN A 291 -16.65 -11.43 6.81
C ASN A 291 -15.40 -11.88 6.05
N LEU A 292 -14.87 -13.04 6.42
CA LEU A 292 -13.73 -13.65 5.76
C LEU A 292 -14.18 -14.60 4.66
N THR A 293 -13.54 -14.51 3.50
CA THR A 293 -13.79 -15.39 2.36
C THR A 293 -12.52 -16.15 1.99
N PRO A 294 -12.61 -17.32 1.34
CA PRO A 294 -11.44 -17.90 0.70
C PRO A 294 -10.87 -16.92 -0.34
N PRO A 295 -9.55 -16.74 -0.42
CA PRO A 295 -8.96 -15.94 -1.49
C PRO A 295 -9.37 -16.50 -2.86
N PRO A 296 -9.59 -15.64 -3.87
CA PRO A 296 -9.90 -16.10 -5.21
C PRO A 296 -8.79 -17.03 -5.73
N ALA A 297 -9.18 -18.12 -6.39
CA ALA A 297 -8.21 -19.02 -6.99
C ALA A 297 -7.40 -18.25 -8.06
N PRO A 298 -6.07 -18.45 -8.12
CA PRO A 298 -5.25 -17.83 -9.15
C PRO A 298 -5.72 -18.25 -10.54
N PRO A 299 -5.53 -17.41 -11.57
CA PRO A 299 -5.89 -17.76 -12.94
C PRO A 299 -5.26 -19.09 -13.39
N ALA A 300 -5.95 -19.85 -14.22
CA ALA A 300 -5.44 -21.08 -14.83
C ALA A 300 -5.23 -20.87 -16.33
N ILE A 301 -4.09 -21.35 -16.83
CA ILE A 301 -3.69 -21.25 -18.24
C ILE A 301 -3.65 -22.65 -18.83
N THR A 302 -4.44 -22.86 -19.89
CA THR A 302 -4.46 -24.12 -20.64
C THR A 302 -3.90 -23.90 -22.04
N ILE A 303 -2.85 -24.65 -22.39
CA ILE A 303 -2.26 -24.69 -23.73
C ILE A 303 -2.93 -25.79 -24.56
N SER A 304 -3.33 -25.43 -25.78
CA SER A 304 -3.98 -26.32 -26.73
C SER A 304 -3.56 -26.01 -28.16
N ASN A 305 -3.96 -26.87 -29.12
CA ASN A 305 -3.67 -26.70 -30.54
C ASN A 305 -2.17 -26.52 -30.86
N LEU A 306 -1.28 -27.17 -30.10
CA LEU A 306 0.15 -27.16 -30.38
C LEU A 306 0.42 -27.81 -31.74
N GLN A 307 1.13 -27.10 -32.62
CA GLN A 307 1.53 -27.56 -33.94
C GLN A 307 2.95 -27.07 -34.28
N GLY A 308 3.66 -27.81 -35.15
CA GLY A 308 4.99 -27.45 -35.63
C GLY A 308 6.14 -27.79 -34.66
N ASP A 309 5.83 -28.43 -33.53
CA ASP A 309 6.76 -28.87 -32.49
C ASP A 309 7.62 -30.08 -32.91
N ALA A 310 7.07 -30.98 -33.73
CA ALA A 310 7.76 -32.22 -34.12
C ALA A 310 8.87 -32.05 -35.16
N THR A 311 8.78 -31.05 -36.04
CA THR A 311 9.79 -30.77 -37.08
C THR A 311 9.75 -29.30 -37.49
N ASN A 312 10.76 -28.54 -37.08
CA ASN A 312 10.97 -27.16 -37.50
C ASN A 312 12.30 -27.05 -38.25
N VAL A 313 12.25 -26.66 -39.53
CA VAL A 313 13.48 -26.29 -40.25
C VAL A 313 13.74 -24.82 -39.93
N MET A 314 14.92 -24.53 -39.39
CA MET A 314 15.32 -23.22 -38.88
C MET A 314 14.67 -22.04 -39.62
N GLY A 315 13.71 -21.36 -38.96
CA GLY A 315 13.08 -20.15 -39.50
C GLY A 315 11.94 -20.34 -40.52
N ILE A 316 11.63 -21.57 -40.94
CA ILE A 316 10.72 -21.82 -42.09
C ILE A 316 9.28 -22.07 -41.65
N SER A 317 9.07 -22.76 -40.53
CA SER A 317 7.73 -23.10 -40.03
C SER A 317 7.53 -22.56 -38.62
N PRO A 318 6.44 -21.83 -38.32
CA PRO A 318 6.17 -21.40 -36.96
C PRO A 318 5.66 -22.56 -36.11
N ILE A 319 6.10 -22.59 -34.85
CA ILE A 319 5.44 -23.35 -33.79
C ILE A 319 4.26 -22.51 -33.31
N THR A 320 3.06 -23.08 -33.32
CA THR A 320 1.84 -22.36 -32.93
C THR A 320 1.12 -23.09 -31.81
N PHE A 321 0.52 -22.33 -30.90
CA PHE A 321 -0.37 -22.87 -29.87
C PHE A 321 -1.38 -21.81 -29.41
N THR A 322 -2.50 -22.26 -28.85
CA THR A 322 -3.52 -21.41 -28.22
C THR A 322 -3.36 -21.49 -26.70
N ALA A 323 -3.23 -20.34 -26.06
CA ALA A 323 -3.27 -20.21 -24.60
C ALA A 323 -4.63 -19.65 -24.17
N THR A 324 -5.36 -20.41 -23.35
CA THR A 324 -6.61 -19.98 -22.73
C THR A 324 -6.35 -19.65 -21.26
N ILE A 325 -6.42 -18.37 -20.91
CA ILE A 325 -6.30 -17.87 -19.53
C ILE A 325 -7.72 -17.72 -18.97
N SER A 326 -8.04 -18.39 -17.87
CA SER A 326 -9.36 -18.35 -17.23
C SER A 326 -9.28 -18.17 -15.72
N GLY A 327 -10.28 -17.53 -15.12
CA GLY A 327 -10.40 -17.40 -13.66
C GLY A 327 -10.72 -15.98 -13.21
N SER A 328 -10.38 -15.68 -11.95
CA SER A 328 -10.52 -14.36 -11.34
C SER A 328 -9.14 -13.76 -11.07
N GLY A 329 -8.98 -12.46 -11.35
CA GLY A 329 -7.74 -11.73 -11.23
C GLY A 329 -7.04 -11.45 -12.55
N THR A 330 -5.81 -10.96 -12.44
CA THR A 330 -4.95 -10.65 -13.60
C THR A 330 -3.91 -11.73 -13.80
N SER A 331 -3.58 -12.06 -15.05
CA SER A 331 -2.38 -12.84 -15.37
C SER A 331 -1.95 -12.60 -16.81
N THR A 332 -0.65 -12.64 -17.06
CA THR A 332 -0.04 -12.48 -18.38
C THR A 332 0.85 -13.69 -18.66
N LEU A 333 0.63 -14.35 -19.80
CA LEU A 333 1.49 -15.43 -20.27
C LEU A 333 2.61 -14.85 -21.14
N THR A 334 3.85 -15.23 -20.82
CA THR A 334 5.04 -14.91 -21.62
C THR A 334 5.72 -16.20 -22.04
N ALA A 335 6.07 -16.28 -23.32
CA ALA A 335 6.89 -17.35 -23.87
C ALA A 335 8.31 -16.82 -24.13
N THR A 336 9.32 -17.64 -23.84
CA THR A 336 10.73 -17.34 -24.11
C THR A 336 11.42 -18.57 -24.69
N LEU A 337 12.51 -18.37 -25.42
CA LEU A 337 13.33 -19.45 -25.96
C LEU A 337 14.55 -19.65 -25.05
N ALA A 338 14.86 -20.90 -24.72
CA ALA A 338 16.01 -21.25 -23.90
C ALA A 338 17.30 -21.39 -24.72
N ASN A 339 18.45 -21.35 -24.03
CA ASN A 339 19.78 -21.70 -24.57
C ASN A 339 20.24 -20.79 -25.73
N SER A 340 21.03 -21.34 -26.65
CA SER A 340 21.52 -20.69 -27.87
C SER A 340 20.45 -20.64 -28.98
N VAL A 341 19.15 -20.70 -28.64
CA VAL A 341 18.06 -20.50 -29.59
C VAL A 341 17.49 -19.10 -29.36
N THR A 342 17.45 -18.31 -30.42
CA THR A 342 16.70 -17.05 -30.45
C THR A 342 15.58 -17.16 -31.48
N GLY A 343 14.66 -16.20 -31.51
CA GLY A 343 13.49 -16.33 -32.35
C GLY A 343 12.57 -15.14 -32.31
N THR A 344 11.60 -15.14 -33.23
CA THR A 344 10.47 -14.21 -33.18
C THR A 344 9.34 -14.88 -32.42
N ILE A 345 8.86 -14.24 -31.36
CA ILE A 345 7.71 -14.68 -30.56
C ILE A 345 6.62 -13.62 -30.71
N VAL A 346 5.48 -14.00 -31.28
CA VAL A 346 4.32 -13.12 -31.42
C VAL A 346 3.13 -13.76 -30.72
N SER A 347 2.40 -12.97 -29.94
CA SER A 347 1.09 -13.36 -29.41
C SER A 347 0.00 -12.44 -29.98
N ASP A 348 -1.20 -12.98 -30.17
CA ASP A 348 -2.40 -12.21 -30.50
C ASP A 348 -3.54 -12.61 -29.55
N PRO A 349 -3.98 -11.72 -28.64
CA PRO A 349 -3.50 -10.34 -28.43
C PRO A 349 -2.07 -10.29 -27.86
N SER A 350 -1.40 -9.13 -28.01
CA SER A 350 -0.09 -8.83 -27.43
C SER A 350 -0.19 -7.61 -26.49
N PRO A 351 0.06 -7.77 -25.18
CA PRO A 351 0.43 -9.01 -24.48
C PRO A 351 -0.76 -9.98 -24.34
N CYS A 352 -0.46 -11.29 -24.20
CA CYS A 352 -1.47 -12.28 -23.86
C CYS A 352 -1.85 -12.18 -22.38
N ALA A 353 -2.95 -11.49 -22.05
CA ALA A 353 -3.33 -11.20 -20.67
C ALA A 353 -4.84 -11.33 -20.38
N LEU A 354 -5.15 -11.64 -19.12
CA LEU A 354 -6.47 -11.48 -18.52
C LEU A 354 -6.39 -10.33 -17.51
N ASP A 355 -7.33 -9.38 -17.57
CA ASP A 355 -7.24 -8.12 -16.80
C ASP A 355 -8.13 -8.06 -15.54
N THR A 356 -9.19 -8.87 -15.45
CA THR A 356 -10.14 -8.78 -14.32
C THR A 356 -10.73 -10.14 -13.94
N SER A 357 -11.65 -10.67 -14.74
CA SER A 357 -12.26 -11.98 -14.53
C SER A 357 -12.89 -12.44 -15.83
N GLY A 358 -12.82 -13.72 -16.12
CA GLY A 358 -13.36 -14.30 -17.33
C GLY A 358 -12.34 -15.17 -18.04
N THR A 359 -12.37 -15.12 -19.37
CA THR A 359 -11.53 -15.97 -20.22
C THR A 359 -10.94 -15.14 -21.35
N THR A 360 -9.61 -15.17 -21.49
CA THR A 360 -8.89 -14.65 -22.66
C THR A 360 -8.27 -15.81 -23.43
N ASN A 361 -8.43 -15.80 -24.76
CA ASN A 361 -7.71 -16.71 -25.65
C ASN A 361 -6.64 -15.93 -26.41
N CYS A 362 -5.42 -16.45 -26.41
CA CYS A 362 -4.31 -15.90 -27.16
C CYS A 362 -3.75 -16.95 -28.11
N THR A 363 -3.37 -16.54 -29.31
CA THR A 363 -2.63 -17.39 -30.24
C THR A 363 -1.17 -16.99 -30.22
N PHE A 364 -0.27 -17.95 -30.01
CA PHE A 364 1.17 -17.75 -30.13
C PHE A 364 1.66 -18.29 -31.47
N SER A 365 2.58 -17.56 -32.08
CA SER A 365 3.34 -17.97 -33.26
C SER A 365 4.82 -17.70 -33.02
N ILE A 366 5.62 -18.76 -32.99
CA ILE A 366 7.03 -18.73 -32.60
C ILE A 366 7.88 -19.29 -33.73
N ILE A 367 8.86 -18.52 -34.18
CA ILE A 367 9.82 -18.93 -35.21
C ILE A 367 11.21 -18.99 -34.56
N PRO A 368 11.69 -20.17 -34.13
CA PRO A 368 13.00 -20.33 -33.51
C PRO A 368 14.12 -20.50 -34.55
N TRP A 369 15.32 -20.02 -34.22
CA TRP A 369 16.57 -20.29 -34.92
C TRP A 369 17.78 -20.41 -33.97
N TYR A 370 18.68 -21.34 -34.27
CA TYR A 370 19.84 -21.66 -33.41
C TYR A 370 21.04 -20.77 -33.77
N THR A 371 21.61 -20.08 -32.77
CA THR A 371 22.77 -19.18 -32.91
C THR A 371 24.06 -19.76 -32.39
N GLY A 372 24.04 -20.93 -31.75
CA GLY A 372 25.22 -21.59 -31.18
C GLY A 372 26.13 -22.27 -32.21
N PHE A 373 26.02 -21.91 -33.49
CA PHE A 373 26.89 -22.42 -34.53
C PHE A 373 28.22 -21.67 -34.54
N ASP A 374 29.29 -22.35 -34.13
CA ASP A 374 30.62 -22.01 -34.61
C ASP A 374 30.68 -22.36 -36.11
N ASN A 375 31.21 -21.42 -36.92
CA ASN A 375 31.39 -21.48 -38.38
C ASN A 375 31.82 -22.88 -38.86
N SER A 376 30.87 -23.78 -39.15
CA SER A 376 31.19 -25.19 -39.36
C SER A 376 31.52 -25.46 -40.83
N THR A 377 32.65 -26.12 -41.06
CA THR A 377 33.06 -26.64 -42.35
C THR A 377 32.13 -27.80 -42.76
N VAL A 378 31.49 -27.68 -43.91
CA VAL A 378 30.66 -28.72 -44.53
C VAL A 378 31.46 -30.02 -44.75
N GLY A 379 30.85 -31.19 -44.52
CA GLY A 379 31.41 -32.50 -44.90
C GLY A 379 31.88 -33.41 -43.75
N LEU A 380 31.59 -33.09 -42.49
CA LEU A 380 31.89 -33.96 -41.35
C LEU A 380 30.66 -34.82 -40.98
N PRO A 381 30.77 -36.17 -40.94
CA PRO A 381 29.67 -37.12 -40.63
C PRO A 381 29.00 -36.98 -39.24
N SER A 382 29.28 -35.92 -38.50
CA SER A 382 28.78 -35.69 -37.13
C SER A 382 28.24 -34.27 -36.90
N TYR A 383 28.22 -33.43 -37.93
CA TYR A 383 27.81 -32.03 -37.85
C TYR A 383 26.69 -31.66 -38.83
N ASP A 384 26.14 -32.63 -39.57
CA ASP A 384 25.14 -32.38 -40.62
C ASP A 384 24.18 -33.57 -40.83
N PRO A 385 22.85 -33.44 -40.56
CA PRO A 385 22.17 -32.28 -40.01
C PRO A 385 22.29 -32.28 -38.48
N TYR A 386 22.60 -31.13 -37.89
CA TYR A 386 22.65 -31.00 -36.43
C TYR A 386 21.24 -30.76 -35.87
N THR A 387 20.86 -31.54 -34.87
CA THR A 387 19.67 -31.30 -34.07
C THR A 387 20.16 -30.86 -32.69
N PRO A 388 20.01 -29.58 -32.31
CA PRO A 388 20.39 -29.13 -30.99
C PRO A 388 19.67 -29.91 -29.90
N ASN A 389 20.38 -30.19 -28.81
CA ASN A 389 19.79 -30.78 -27.62
C ASN A 389 19.04 -29.68 -26.84
N GLU A 390 18.00 -30.05 -26.08
CA GLU A 390 17.31 -29.14 -25.14
C GLU A 390 16.68 -27.89 -25.78
N THR A 391 15.95 -28.09 -26.87
CA THR A 391 15.16 -27.06 -27.55
C THR A 391 13.77 -26.93 -26.92
N GLU A 392 13.62 -25.94 -26.05
CA GLU A 392 12.40 -25.70 -25.28
C GLU A 392 11.90 -24.26 -25.39
N ILE A 393 10.57 -24.11 -25.44
CA ILE A 393 9.87 -22.84 -25.20
C ILE A 393 9.51 -22.82 -23.72
N LEU A 394 10.07 -21.88 -22.97
CA LEU A 394 9.76 -21.67 -21.57
C LEU A 394 8.56 -20.75 -21.43
N LEU A 395 7.53 -21.23 -20.72
CA LEU A 395 6.32 -20.49 -20.43
C LEU A 395 6.38 -19.96 -18.99
N SER A 396 6.07 -18.68 -18.83
CA SER A 396 5.98 -18.04 -17.52
C SER A 396 4.68 -17.27 -17.41
N ALA A 397 4.05 -17.32 -16.25
CA ALA A 397 2.81 -16.61 -15.98
C ALA A 397 2.94 -15.78 -14.71
N THR A 398 2.34 -14.58 -14.72
CA THR A 398 2.29 -13.72 -13.54
C THR A 398 1.18 -14.16 -12.57
N ASN A 399 1.28 -13.68 -11.32
CA ASN A 399 0.27 -13.87 -10.26
C ASN A 399 -0.02 -15.33 -9.90
N GLY A 400 1.00 -16.20 -9.99
CA GLY A 400 0.90 -17.59 -9.54
C GLY A 400 -0.03 -18.46 -10.38
N ALA A 401 -0.34 -18.03 -11.61
CA ALA A 401 -1.19 -18.79 -12.51
C ALA A 401 -0.55 -20.13 -12.87
N THR A 402 -1.35 -21.20 -12.82
CA THR A 402 -0.88 -22.55 -13.17
C THR A 402 -0.97 -22.75 -14.68
N ILE A 403 0.08 -23.33 -15.28
CA ILE A 403 0.14 -23.63 -16.71
C ILE A 403 0.00 -25.13 -16.90
N SER A 404 -0.92 -25.54 -17.75
CA SER A 404 -1.18 -26.93 -18.11
C SER A 404 -1.55 -27.04 -19.58
N GLY A 405 -1.61 -28.24 -20.14
CA GLY A 405 -2.04 -28.43 -21.51
C GLY A 405 -1.33 -29.58 -22.22
N THR A 406 -1.79 -29.87 -23.43
CA THR A 406 -1.17 -30.91 -24.27
C THR A 406 0.20 -30.44 -24.74
N GLY A 407 1.23 -31.26 -24.56
CA GLY A 407 2.60 -30.94 -24.97
C GLY A 407 3.36 -30.01 -24.01
N VAL A 408 2.79 -29.70 -22.84
CA VAL A 408 3.45 -28.91 -21.79
C VAL A 408 3.94 -29.83 -20.68
N SER A 409 5.23 -29.75 -20.35
CA SER A 409 5.84 -30.43 -19.21
C SER A 409 6.68 -29.43 -18.42
N SER A 410 6.50 -29.31 -17.11
CA SER A 410 7.29 -28.38 -16.28
C SER A 410 7.32 -26.93 -16.81
N ASN A 411 6.19 -26.44 -17.34
CA ASN A 411 6.05 -25.14 -18.01
C ASN A 411 6.96 -24.97 -19.25
N SER A 412 7.46 -26.05 -19.84
CA SER A 412 8.16 -26.04 -21.12
C SER A 412 7.34 -26.75 -22.20
N ILE A 413 7.50 -26.29 -23.45
CA ILE A 413 7.10 -27.02 -24.65
C ILE A 413 8.39 -27.43 -25.35
N SER A 414 8.66 -28.73 -25.42
CA SER A 414 9.75 -29.26 -26.23
C SER A 414 9.40 -29.17 -27.71
N TYR A 415 10.36 -28.77 -28.54
CA TYR A 415 10.23 -28.81 -29.99
C TYR A 415 11.52 -29.33 -30.61
N ILE A 416 11.49 -29.70 -31.88
CA ILE A 416 12.68 -30.10 -32.64
C ILE A 416 12.98 -29.03 -33.67
N ILE A 417 14.15 -28.42 -33.58
CA ILE A 417 14.72 -27.63 -34.67
C ILE A 417 15.79 -28.45 -35.37
N THR A 418 15.69 -28.53 -36.69
CA THR A 418 16.71 -29.12 -37.54
C THR A 418 17.41 -28.01 -38.29
N THR A 419 18.72 -28.10 -38.30
CA THR A 419 19.55 -27.14 -39.00
C THR A 419 19.54 -27.59 -40.46
N PRO A 420 19.12 -26.74 -41.40
CA PRO A 420 18.99 -27.19 -42.77
C PRO A 420 20.37 -27.59 -43.31
N TYR A 421 20.43 -28.66 -44.11
CA TYR A 421 21.56 -28.94 -44.99
C TYR A 421 21.67 -27.75 -45.94
N ILE A 422 22.51 -26.77 -45.65
CA ILE A 422 22.74 -25.69 -46.60
C ILE A 422 24.25 -25.42 -46.69
N TYR A 423 24.81 -25.68 -47.87
CA TYR A 423 25.76 -24.73 -48.45
C TYR A 423 25.00 -23.40 -48.58
N LEU A 424 24.95 -22.59 -47.51
CA LEU A 424 24.15 -21.37 -47.49
C LEU A 424 24.49 -20.50 -48.71
N PRO A 425 23.56 -20.29 -49.68
CA PRO A 425 23.36 -18.94 -50.16
C PRO A 425 23.05 -18.09 -48.93
N ALA A 426 23.71 -16.95 -48.77
CA ALA A 426 23.33 -15.99 -47.75
C ALA A 426 21.98 -15.35 -48.13
N PRO A 427 20.99 -15.30 -47.22
CA PRO A 427 19.95 -14.28 -47.32
C PRO A 427 19.61 -13.68 -45.95
N GLN A 428 20.10 -12.47 -45.64
CA GLN A 428 19.26 -11.31 -45.26
C GLN A 428 20.09 -10.10 -44.81
N GLU A 429 19.52 -8.91 -45.06
CA GLU A 429 20.10 -7.58 -44.92
C GLU A 429 20.40 -7.17 -43.47
N GLY A 430 21.55 -6.55 -43.25
CA GLY A 430 21.93 -5.94 -41.98
C GLY A 430 23.25 -5.18 -42.06
N ILE A 431 23.46 -4.21 -41.15
CA ILE A 431 24.69 -3.43 -41.08
C ILE A 431 25.84 -4.34 -40.61
N ALA A 432 26.99 -4.27 -41.29
CA ALA A 432 28.14 -5.11 -40.98
C ALA A 432 28.71 -4.82 -39.57
N SER A 433 28.81 -5.85 -38.73
CA SER A 433 29.67 -5.86 -37.53
C SER A 433 30.33 -7.24 -37.40
N ASP A 434 31.49 -7.29 -36.73
CA ASP A 434 32.40 -8.45 -36.63
C ASP A 434 31.79 -9.72 -35.97
N THR A 435 30.49 -9.71 -35.68
CA THR A 435 29.73 -10.84 -35.12
C THR A 435 28.80 -11.52 -36.14
N ASN A 436 28.82 -11.13 -37.42
CA ASN A 436 27.90 -11.67 -38.43
C ASN A 436 28.57 -12.73 -39.33
N THR A 437 28.08 -13.98 -39.22
CA THR A 437 28.39 -15.10 -40.10
C THR A 437 27.60 -15.01 -41.42
N GLY A 438 28.29 -14.77 -42.55
CA GLY A 438 27.74 -14.84 -43.92
C GLY A 438 28.48 -13.91 -44.89
N ILE A 439 28.73 -14.34 -46.14
CA ILE A 439 29.45 -13.54 -47.15
C ILE A 439 28.62 -12.30 -47.54
N THR A 440 29.13 -11.10 -47.21
CA THR A 440 28.74 -9.81 -47.83
C THR A 440 29.82 -9.41 -48.83
N TRP A 441 29.45 -9.02 -50.06
CA TRP A 441 30.38 -8.42 -51.04
C TRP A 441 29.83 -7.08 -51.53
N GLY A 442 30.47 -5.98 -51.13
CA GLY A 442 30.14 -4.59 -51.52
C GLY A 442 30.03 -3.63 -50.32
N SER A 443 30.34 -2.34 -50.51
CA SER A 443 30.13 -1.34 -49.45
C SER A 443 28.63 -1.04 -49.31
N GLY A 444 28.08 -1.14 -48.08
CA GLY A 444 26.74 -0.63 -47.78
C GLY A 444 25.57 -1.60 -47.99
N GLY A 445 25.77 -2.91 -47.86
CA GLY A 445 24.65 -3.88 -47.80
C GLY A 445 24.01 -4.21 -49.15
N THR A 446 24.74 -4.03 -50.26
CA THR A 446 24.27 -4.49 -51.57
C THR A 446 24.46 -6.00 -51.72
N VAL A 447 23.39 -6.72 -52.09
CA VAL A 447 23.46 -8.14 -52.48
C VAL A 447 24.14 -8.23 -53.84
N SER A 448 25.37 -8.77 -53.88
CA SER A 448 26.02 -9.08 -55.15
C SER A 448 25.36 -10.31 -55.77
N THR A 449 25.02 -10.21 -57.05
CA THR A 449 24.49 -11.32 -57.84
C THR A 449 25.49 -12.48 -57.85
N ARG A 450 25.06 -13.69 -57.41
CA ARG A 450 25.94 -14.88 -57.42
C ARG A 450 26.43 -15.18 -58.84
N PHE A 451 25.50 -15.21 -59.79
CA PHE A 451 25.78 -15.47 -61.19
C PHE A 451 25.60 -14.21 -62.01
N GLU A 452 26.65 -13.80 -62.71
CA GLU A 452 26.64 -12.62 -63.58
C GLU A 452 27.00 -13.01 -65.01
N ALA A 453 26.59 -12.22 -66.00
CA ALA A 453 27.02 -12.45 -67.38
C ALA A 453 28.54 -12.25 -67.49
N GLY A 454 29.27 -13.23 -68.01
CA GLY A 454 30.70 -13.08 -68.27
C GLY A 454 30.99 -12.41 -69.61
N THR A 455 32.24 -12.00 -69.77
CA THR A 455 32.78 -11.40 -71.01
C THR A 455 33.81 -12.33 -71.66
N ALA A 456 34.06 -12.13 -72.94
CA ALA A 456 35.11 -12.80 -73.68
C ALA A 456 36.50 -12.45 -73.15
N GLU A 457 37.51 -13.26 -73.52
CA GLU A 457 38.91 -13.08 -73.07
C GLU A 457 39.46 -11.67 -73.33
N ASN A 458 39.04 -11.02 -74.41
CA ASN A 458 39.42 -9.65 -74.77
C ASN A 458 38.59 -8.54 -74.09
N GLY A 459 37.69 -8.90 -73.15
CA GLY A 459 36.78 -7.99 -72.45
C GLY A 459 35.52 -7.59 -73.23
N SER A 460 35.30 -8.07 -74.45
CA SER A 460 34.05 -7.81 -75.19
C SER A 460 32.91 -8.72 -74.74
N ALA A 461 31.68 -8.42 -75.17
CA ALA A 461 30.57 -9.37 -75.01
C ALA A 461 30.89 -10.71 -75.71
N CYS A 462 30.40 -11.82 -75.16
CA CYS A 462 30.47 -13.12 -75.81
C CYS A 462 29.73 -13.08 -77.17
N PRO A 463 30.21 -13.81 -78.20
CA PRO A 463 29.44 -14.03 -79.42
C PRO A 463 28.06 -14.62 -79.11
N SER A 464 27.05 -14.27 -79.91
CA SER A 464 25.70 -14.81 -79.72
C SER A 464 25.69 -16.33 -79.82
N GLY A 465 25.05 -17.00 -78.85
CA GLY A 465 25.06 -18.46 -78.69
C GLY A 465 26.30 -18.99 -77.95
N GLN A 466 27.18 -18.10 -77.46
CA GLN A 466 28.34 -18.44 -76.65
C GLN A 466 28.34 -17.80 -75.26
N GLU A 467 27.16 -17.55 -74.70
CA GLU A 467 27.02 -16.83 -73.44
C GLU A 467 27.47 -17.67 -72.23
N VAL A 468 28.02 -16.99 -71.22
CA VAL A 468 28.61 -17.61 -70.02
C VAL A 468 28.15 -16.90 -68.76
N ARG A 469 28.17 -17.61 -67.63
CA ARG A 469 27.88 -17.09 -66.30
C ARG A 469 29.10 -17.20 -65.39
N VAL A 470 29.48 -16.10 -64.76
CA VAL A 470 30.52 -16.06 -63.73
C VAL A 470 29.89 -16.33 -62.39
N ASP A 471 30.37 -17.34 -61.67
CA ASP A 471 29.97 -17.63 -60.30
C ASP A 471 30.90 -16.90 -59.32
N ASN A 472 30.40 -15.83 -58.73
CA ASN A 472 31.14 -15.00 -57.78
C ASN A 472 31.41 -15.73 -56.45
N LEU A 473 30.69 -16.82 -56.13
CA LEU A 473 30.94 -17.62 -54.93
C LEU A 473 32.22 -18.46 -55.06
N THR A 474 32.42 -19.07 -56.24
CA THR A 474 33.50 -20.03 -56.48
C THR A 474 34.65 -19.46 -57.30
N GLY A 475 34.43 -18.33 -57.98
CA GLY A 475 35.36 -17.80 -58.97
C GLY A 475 35.42 -18.65 -60.25
N LEU A 476 34.42 -19.49 -60.50
CA LEU A 476 34.31 -20.29 -61.72
C LEU A 476 33.48 -19.56 -62.78
N MET A 477 33.65 -19.97 -64.03
CA MET A 477 32.84 -19.51 -65.14
C MET A 477 32.22 -20.72 -65.85
N TRP A 478 30.91 -20.66 -66.00
CA TRP A 478 30.08 -21.75 -66.51
C TRP A 478 29.49 -21.36 -67.87
N VAL A 479 29.34 -22.32 -68.77
CA VAL A 479 28.54 -22.10 -69.98
C VAL A 479 27.09 -21.83 -69.57
N GLN A 480 26.45 -20.79 -70.13
CA GLN A 480 25.09 -20.41 -69.75
C GLN A 480 24.04 -21.48 -70.11
N ALA A 481 24.25 -22.15 -71.25
CA ALA A 481 23.43 -23.25 -71.74
C ALA A 481 24.27 -24.54 -71.81
N PRO A 482 24.11 -25.50 -70.86
CA PRO A 482 24.76 -26.80 -70.93
C PRO A 482 24.37 -27.58 -72.20
N SER A 483 24.96 -28.76 -72.40
CA SER A 483 24.66 -29.57 -73.58
C SER A 483 23.15 -29.83 -73.73
N SER A 484 22.63 -29.75 -74.96
CA SER A 484 21.22 -30.07 -75.27
C SER A 484 20.97 -31.56 -75.50
N THR A 485 22.04 -32.35 -75.55
CA THR A 485 22.02 -33.80 -75.67
C THR A 485 22.93 -34.42 -74.63
N THR A 486 22.74 -35.71 -74.38
CA THR A 486 23.57 -36.51 -73.48
C THR A 486 24.78 -37.10 -74.20
N TYR A 487 25.84 -37.38 -73.43
CA TYR A 487 27.09 -37.97 -73.91
C TYR A 487 27.51 -39.15 -73.03
N THR A 488 28.21 -40.12 -73.61
CA THR A 488 28.95 -41.10 -72.80
C THR A 488 30.07 -40.39 -72.05
N TRP A 489 30.52 -40.91 -70.90
CA TRP A 489 31.54 -40.23 -70.10
C TRP A 489 32.87 -40.00 -70.84
N ALA A 490 33.22 -40.92 -71.76
CA ALA A 490 34.41 -40.77 -72.61
C ALA A 490 34.26 -39.60 -73.58
N SER A 491 33.10 -39.46 -74.23
CA SER A 491 32.84 -38.34 -75.16
C SER A 491 32.58 -37.02 -74.44
N ALA A 492 32.08 -37.06 -73.20
CA ALA A 492 31.76 -35.90 -72.35
C ALA A 492 32.98 -35.05 -71.99
N GLN A 493 34.21 -35.57 -72.14
CA GLN A 493 35.46 -34.86 -71.86
C GLN A 493 36.06 -34.18 -73.08
N THR A 494 35.43 -34.32 -74.25
CA THR A 494 36.00 -33.89 -75.54
C THR A 494 34.96 -33.18 -76.40
N SER A 495 35.41 -32.57 -77.50
CA SER A 495 34.51 -31.98 -78.50
C SER A 495 33.60 -33.04 -79.13
N PRO A 496 32.29 -32.77 -79.35
CA PRO A 496 31.62 -31.47 -79.19
C PRO A 496 31.01 -31.21 -77.80
N ALA A 497 31.11 -32.14 -76.84
CA ALA A 497 30.50 -31.99 -75.52
C ALA A 497 31.15 -30.87 -74.69
N ILE A 498 32.47 -30.78 -74.74
CA ILE A 498 33.25 -29.63 -74.27
C ILE A 498 33.72 -28.84 -75.49
N PRO A 499 33.35 -27.55 -75.64
CA PRO A 499 33.76 -26.75 -76.78
C PRO A 499 35.27 -26.47 -76.73
N ALA A 500 35.96 -26.66 -77.86
CA ALA A 500 37.39 -26.36 -77.97
C ALA A 500 37.70 -24.86 -77.83
N THR A 501 36.74 -24.01 -78.18
CA THR A 501 36.79 -22.56 -77.94
C THR A 501 35.37 -22.05 -77.72
N TYR A 502 35.13 -21.28 -76.66
CA TYR A 502 33.81 -20.72 -76.33
C TYR A 502 33.95 -19.40 -75.58
N CYS A 503 33.26 -18.37 -76.06
CA CYS A 503 33.43 -16.98 -75.64
C CYS A 503 34.90 -16.51 -75.68
N GLY A 504 35.67 -16.97 -76.67
CA GLY A 504 37.10 -16.64 -76.80
C GLY A 504 38.06 -17.44 -75.91
N TYR A 505 37.56 -18.20 -74.92
CA TYR A 505 38.39 -19.04 -74.05
C TYR A 505 38.57 -20.45 -74.61
N THR A 506 39.73 -21.07 -74.36
CA THR A 506 40.10 -22.42 -74.83
C THR A 506 40.30 -23.45 -73.71
N ASP A 507 40.09 -23.06 -72.45
CA ASP A 507 40.37 -23.83 -71.23
C ASP A 507 39.12 -24.48 -70.61
N TRP A 508 38.06 -24.65 -71.40
CA TRP A 508 36.83 -25.33 -70.96
C TRP A 508 37.07 -26.81 -70.68
N ARG A 509 36.47 -27.30 -69.60
CA ARG A 509 36.59 -28.67 -69.14
C ARG A 509 35.31 -29.18 -68.50
N LEU A 510 35.27 -30.50 -68.27
CA LEU A 510 34.25 -31.12 -67.45
C LEU A 510 34.51 -30.77 -65.95
N PRO A 511 33.47 -30.39 -65.19
CA PRO A 511 33.59 -30.00 -63.78
C PRO A 511 33.93 -31.20 -62.91
N THR A 512 34.63 -30.99 -61.79
CA THR A 512 34.77 -32.00 -60.74
C THR A 512 33.46 -32.18 -59.97
N GLU A 513 33.33 -33.25 -59.20
CA GLU A 513 32.16 -33.48 -58.33
C GLU A 513 31.89 -32.26 -57.43
N THR A 514 32.91 -31.73 -56.77
CA THR A 514 32.78 -30.58 -55.87
C THR A 514 32.33 -29.32 -56.60
N GLU A 515 32.82 -29.09 -57.82
CA GLU A 515 32.41 -27.93 -58.62
C GLU A 515 30.95 -28.06 -59.08
N LEU A 516 30.50 -29.24 -59.49
CA LEU A 516 29.09 -29.46 -59.79
C LEU A 516 28.21 -29.27 -58.55
N LEU A 517 28.58 -29.89 -57.42
CA LEU A 517 27.85 -29.77 -56.16
C LEU A 517 27.74 -28.32 -55.69
N SER A 518 28.71 -27.47 -56.01
CA SER A 518 28.63 -26.04 -55.67
C SER A 518 27.44 -25.31 -56.33
N LEU A 519 26.88 -25.85 -57.42
CA LEU A 519 25.68 -25.28 -58.07
C LEU A 519 24.40 -25.54 -57.28
N VAL A 520 24.40 -26.48 -56.33
CA VAL A 520 23.21 -26.88 -55.58
C VAL A 520 22.79 -25.80 -54.59
N ASN A 521 21.52 -25.41 -54.66
CA ASN A 521 20.83 -24.64 -53.63
C ASN A 521 19.73 -25.51 -53.01
N TYR A 522 19.99 -26.05 -51.82
CA TYR A 522 19.02 -26.89 -51.09
C TYR A 522 17.80 -26.11 -50.57
N ALA A 523 17.86 -24.77 -50.57
CA ALA A 523 16.71 -23.92 -50.27
C ALA A 523 15.86 -23.59 -51.53
N ALA A 524 16.13 -24.23 -52.67
CA ALA A 524 15.29 -24.09 -53.86
C ALA A 524 13.83 -24.45 -53.52
N PRO A 525 12.85 -23.58 -53.83
CA PRO A 525 11.44 -23.85 -53.56
C PRO A 525 11.01 -25.20 -54.11
N ASN A 526 10.39 -26.04 -53.28
CA ASN A 526 9.91 -27.39 -53.62
C ASN A 526 11.02 -28.38 -54.06
N GLY A 527 12.30 -28.07 -53.82
CA GLY A 527 13.42 -28.91 -54.26
C GLY A 527 13.76 -28.80 -55.76
N ASP A 528 13.14 -27.89 -56.50
CA ASP A 528 13.35 -27.74 -57.95
C ASP A 528 14.60 -26.89 -58.26
N LEU A 529 15.74 -27.57 -58.27
CA LEU A 529 17.05 -26.94 -58.48
C LEU A 529 17.22 -26.41 -59.92
N ALA A 530 16.70 -27.13 -60.91
CA ALA A 530 16.78 -26.74 -62.31
C ALA A 530 16.05 -25.41 -62.56
N ALA A 531 14.82 -25.26 -62.04
CA ALA A 531 14.07 -24.01 -62.15
C ALA A 531 14.78 -22.84 -61.45
N TRP A 532 15.38 -23.10 -60.28
CA TRP A 532 16.14 -22.09 -59.56
C TRP A 532 17.36 -21.61 -60.37
N LEU A 533 18.15 -22.51 -60.95
CA LEU A 533 19.30 -22.16 -61.80
C LEU A 533 18.87 -21.36 -63.04
N ILE A 534 17.74 -21.71 -63.65
CA ILE A 534 17.17 -20.94 -64.78
C ILE A 534 16.83 -19.51 -64.34
N ALA A 535 16.25 -19.34 -63.14
CA ALA A 535 15.97 -18.02 -62.59
C ALA A 535 17.26 -17.21 -62.28
N GLN A 536 18.38 -17.87 -62.04
CA GLN A 536 19.70 -17.23 -61.92
C GLN A 536 20.34 -16.85 -63.26
N GLY A 537 19.62 -17.04 -64.37
CA GLY A 537 20.04 -16.63 -65.70
C GLY A 537 20.73 -17.72 -66.51
N PHE A 538 20.78 -18.97 -66.04
CA PHE A 538 21.11 -20.11 -66.89
C PHE A 538 19.94 -20.45 -67.82
N THR A 539 20.23 -21.19 -68.88
CA THR A 539 19.21 -21.68 -69.82
C THR A 539 19.48 -23.14 -70.16
N ASN A 540 18.50 -23.84 -70.73
CA ASN A 540 18.65 -25.25 -71.12
C ASN A 540 19.11 -26.18 -69.96
N ILE A 541 18.70 -25.89 -68.72
CA ILE A 541 18.94 -26.78 -67.59
C ILE A 541 17.90 -27.90 -67.63
N GLN A 542 18.37 -29.14 -67.63
CA GLN A 542 17.55 -30.34 -67.63
C GLN A 542 17.50 -30.89 -66.20
N ALA A 543 16.34 -31.29 -65.71
CA ALA A 543 16.18 -31.95 -64.41
C ALA A 543 16.62 -33.43 -64.51
N ASP A 544 17.91 -33.65 -64.75
CA ASP A 544 18.51 -34.96 -65.04
C ASP A 544 19.98 -34.98 -64.58
N TYR A 545 20.70 -36.06 -64.90
CA TYR A 545 22.08 -36.29 -64.51
C TYR A 545 23.09 -35.48 -65.33
N TYR A 546 24.07 -34.93 -64.63
CA TYR A 546 25.22 -34.22 -65.20
C TYR A 546 26.53 -34.91 -64.81
N TRP A 547 27.39 -35.15 -65.80
CA TRP A 547 28.68 -35.79 -65.59
C TRP A 547 29.67 -34.88 -64.86
N SER A 548 30.36 -35.44 -63.85
CA SER A 548 31.61 -34.89 -63.36
C SER A 548 32.83 -35.54 -64.03
N SER A 549 34.00 -34.94 -63.83
CA SER A 549 35.32 -35.49 -64.15
C SER A 549 35.89 -36.37 -63.05
N THR A 550 35.18 -36.55 -61.92
CA THR A 550 35.66 -37.32 -60.76
C THR A 550 35.25 -38.79 -60.88
N PRO A 551 36.16 -39.71 -61.23
CA PRO A 551 35.87 -41.15 -61.18
C PRO A 551 35.77 -41.64 -59.74
N MET A 552 34.96 -42.67 -59.52
CA MET A 552 34.96 -43.43 -58.28
C MET A 552 36.28 -44.19 -58.10
N SER A 553 36.56 -44.62 -56.87
CA SER A 553 37.75 -45.42 -56.55
C SER A 553 37.80 -46.76 -57.31
N ASP A 554 36.64 -47.27 -57.75
CA ASP A 554 36.53 -48.47 -58.59
C ASP A 554 36.98 -48.25 -60.04
N ASN A 555 37.13 -46.99 -60.46
CA ASN A 555 37.43 -46.53 -61.82
C ASN A 555 36.45 -47.05 -62.92
N ILE A 556 35.30 -47.58 -62.52
CA ILE A 556 34.22 -48.09 -63.39
C ILE A 556 33.06 -47.08 -63.41
N SER A 557 32.83 -46.41 -62.29
CA SER A 557 31.75 -45.44 -62.10
C SER A 557 32.31 -44.02 -61.97
N VAL A 558 31.44 -43.03 -62.18
CA VAL A 558 31.79 -41.60 -62.11
C VAL A 558 30.71 -40.89 -61.32
N TRP A 559 31.13 -39.93 -60.51
CA TRP A 559 30.21 -39.04 -59.82
C TRP A 559 29.38 -38.21 -60.79
N ILE A 560 28.10 -38.09 -60.49
CA ILE A 560 27.15 -37.23 -61.18
C ILE A 560 26.41 -36.34 -60.18
N LEU A 561 25.82 -35.27 -60.70
CA LEU A 561 24.83 -34.47 -60.01
C LEU A 561 23.47 -34.65 -60.69
N ASN A 562 22.43 -34.95 -59.92
CA ASN A 562 21.05 -34.94 -60.40
C ASN A 562 20.43 -33.56 -60.13
N LEU A 563 20.11 -32.81 -61.18
CA LEU A 563 19.50 -31.49 -61.02
C LEU A 563 17.98 -31.54 -60.77
N ALA A 564 17.36 -32.72 -60.76
CA ALA A 564 15.95 -32.85 -60.36
C ALA A 564 15.75 -32.59 -58.86
N ASP A 565 16.72 -32.96 -58.03
CA ASP A 565 16.60 -32.90 -56.56
C ASP A 565 17.91 -32.46 -55.85
N GLY A 566 18.98 -32.17 -56.60
CA GLY A 566 20.27 -31.75 -56.05
C GLY A 566 21.08 -32.89 -55.40
N SER A 567 20.69 -34.16 -55.62
CA SER A 567 21.42 -35.31 -55.09
C SER A 567 22.68 -35.62 -55.91
N ASN A 568 23.77 -35.99 -55.24
CA ASN A 568 24.90 -36.64 -55.92
C ASN A 568 24.66 -38.15 -56.00
N GLY A 569 25.30 -38.76 -56.98
CA GLY A 569 25.23 -40.20 -57.19
C GLY A 569 26.35 -40.65 -58.11
N THR A 570 26.30 -41.92 -58.51
CA THR A 570 27.33 -42.50 -59.39
C THR A 570 26.69 -43.24 -60.55
N LEU A 571 27.21 -43.03 -61.75
CA LEU A 571 26.79 -43.76 -62.95
C LEU A 571 27.99 -44.45 -63.62
N PRO A 572 27.78 -45.60 -64.29
CA PRO A 572 28.86 -46.32 -64.96
C PRO A 572 29.38 -45.54 -66.17
N LYS A 573 30.69 -45.59 -66.42
CA LYS A 573 31.33 -44.86 -67.54
C LYS A 573 30.72 -45.17 -68.92
N ASN A 574 30.20 -46.39 -69.10
CA ASN A 574 29.58 -46.89 -70.33
C ASN A 574 28.04 -46.82 -70.30
N LEU A 575 27.44 -45.96 -69.47
CA LEU A 575 25.99 -45.78 -69.38
C LEU A 575 25.35 -45.61 -70.77
N ALA A 576 24.44 -46.52 -71.11
CA ALA A 576 23.62 -46.41 -72.31
C ALA A 576 22.68 -45.21 -72.19
N GLY A 577 22.72 -44.30 -73.16
CA GLY A 577 21.97 -43.04 -73.12
C GLY A 577 22.75 -41.85 -72.58
N GLY A 578 23.86 -42.06 -71.86
CA GLY A 578 24.74 -40.97 -71.39
C GLY A 578 24.11 -40.04 -70.34
N ALA A 579 24.79 -38.93 -70.05
CA ALA A 579 24.31 -37.86 -69.18
C ALA A 579 24.71 -36.50 -69.76
N TYR A 580 24.13 -35.41 -69.25
CA TYR A 580 24.41 -34.06 -69.73
C TYR A 580 25.79 -33.58 -69.31
N VAL A 581 26.30 -32.58 -70.02
CA VAL A 581 27.64 -32.01 -69.83
C VAL A 581 27.49 -30.51 -69.61
N TRP A 582 28.09 -30.03 -68.52
CA TRP A 582 28.11 -28.61 -68.19
C TRP A 582 29.55 -28.10 -68.14
N PRO A 583 30.07 -27.54 -69.23
CA PRO A 583 31.45 -27.08 -69.27
C PRO A 583 31.68 -25.95 -68.27
N VAL A 584 32.82 -26.01 -67.59
CA VAL A 584 33.30 -25.01 -66.63
C VAL A 584 34.74 -24.64 -66.94
N ARG A 585 35.13 -23.42 -66.56
CA ARG A 585 36.52 -22.97 -66.51
C ARG A 585 36.78 -22.21 -65.22
N SER A 586 38.05 -22.07 -64.86
CA SER A 586 38.49 -21.15 -63.80
C SER A 586 38.50 -19.72 -64.35
N ARG A 587 38.10 -18.74 -63.54
CA ARG A 587 38.08 -17.33 -63.97
C ARG A 587 39.48 -16.76 -64.14
#